data_AF-A0A662CDD2-F1
#
_entry.id   AF-A0A662CDD2-F1
#
_cell.length_a   1.000
_cell.length_b   1.000
_cell.length_c   1.000
_cell.angle_alpha   90.00
_cell.angle_beta   90.00
_cell.angle_gamma   90.00
#
_symmetry.space_group_name_H-M   'P 1'
#
loop_
_entity.id
_entity.type
_entity.pdbx_description
1 polymer ?
#
loop_
_entity_poly.entity_id
_entity_poly.type
_entity_poly.pdbx_seq_one_letter_code
_entity_poly.pdbx_strand_id
1 'polypeptide(L)'
;MRRLLLLGFLAFLLVWASSPLMAQIQEGSPSGAQARETVQGENWDPQEVYRRARLLVDKGSLRQGLDLFLQLREQSPRYRPLVVQRHICQLYERIGDISKALEEYEGFIRRFPWARDRVQMLMRMAAMAEVALHDLGRAWRYLEMIPEDKVPPGDMAPYLFNKGYLLEKMGKKDEAVEYYRRLVEEYPQTVGGFWAKERLKELTQNEVSGGQERDTGR
;
A
#
# COMPACT_ATOMS: atom_id res chain seq x y z
N MET A 1 -64.76 9.77 -8.98
CA MET A 1 -65.35 8.77 -9.90
C MET A 1 -64.71 8.93 -11.27
N ARG A 2 -64.21 7.81 -11.83
CA ARG A 2 -63.98 7.50 -13.27
C ARG A 2 -62.98 8.37 -14.07
N ARG A 3 -61.78 7.82 -14.39
CA ARG A 3 -61.38 7.04 -15.60
C ARG A 3 -60.89 7.97 -16.72
N LEU A 4 -59.58 8.07 -16.95
CA LEU A 4 -58.72 7.25 -17.85
C LEU A 4 -58.93 7.49 -19.37
N LEU A 5 -57.79 7.82 -20.00
CA LEU A 5 -57.33 7.52 -21.38
C LEU A 5 -57.68 8.50 -22.51
N LEU A 6 -56.64 8.98 -23.19
CA LEU A 6 -56.29 8.71 -24.62
C LEU A 6 -55.22 9.76 -25.05
N LEU A 7 -53.96 9.36 -25.26
CA LEU A 7 -53.39 8.93 -26.55
C LEU A 7 -53.26 10.05 -27.60
N GLY A 8 -52.00 10.38 -27.93
CA GLY A 8 -51.56 10.52 -29.32
C GLY A 8 -51.53 11.92 -29.93
N PHE A 9 -50.30 12.32 -30.32
CA PHE A 9 -49.96 13.00 -31.59
C PHE A 9 -50.73 14.29 -31.96
N LEU A 10 -50.02 15.42 -32.06
CA LEU A 10 -49.56 15.98 -33.34
C LEU A 10 -49.02 17.42 -33.18
N ALA A 11 -47.95 17.66 -33.92
CA ALA A 11 -47.59 18.94 -34.54
C ALA A 11 -47.17 20.10 -33.62
N PHE A 12 -45.87 20.14 -33.31
CA PHE A 12 -45.09 21.32 -33.70
C PHE A 12 -43.81 20.85 -34.40
N LEU A 13 -43.98 20.57 -35.69
CA LEU A 13 -42.93 20.38 -36.67
C LEU A 13 -42.51 21.76 -37.21
N LEU A 14 -41.21 21.89 -37.48
CA LEU A 14 -40.56 22.89 -38.35
C LEU A 14 -40.47 24.28 -37.68
N VAL A 15 -39.30 24.86 -37.44
CA VAL A 15 -38.10 25.06 -38.27
C VAL A 15 -36.97 25.24 -37.22
N TRP A 16 -35.83 24.56 -37.28
CA TRP A 16 -34.62 24.99 -38.00
C TRP A 16 -33.68 23.78 -38.07
N ALA A 17 -33.68 23.11 -39.22
CA ALA A 17 -32.55 22.33 -39.67
C ALA A 17 -31.68 23.24 -40.52
N SER A 18 -30.45 23.52 -40.07
CA SER A 18 -29.25 23.78 -40.91
C SER A 18 -28.22 24.61 -40.14
N SER A 19 -27.49 24.00 -39.20
CA SER A 19 -26.20 24.52 -38.72
C SER A 19 -25.39 23.36 -38.14
N PRO A 20 -24.31 22.90 -38.80
CA PRO A 20 -23.49 21.78 -38.33
C PRO A 20 -22.55 22.16 -37.17
N LEU A 21 -22.86 23.21 -36.39
CA LEU A 21 -21.97 23.79 -35.38
C LEU A 21 -22.46 23.59 -33.94
N MET A 22 -23.32 22.59 -33.70
CA MET A 22 -23.78 22.22 -32.34
C MET A 22 -23.79 20.70 -32.09
N ALA A 23 -23.10 19.92 -32.92
CA ALA A 23 -22.88 18.49 -32.67
C ALA A 23 -21.71 18.21 -31.69
N GLN A 24 -21.25 19.22 -30.94
CA GLN A 24 -20.02 19.14 -30.14
C GLN A 24 -20.24 19.19 -28.62
N ILE A 25 -21.48 19.06 -28.13
CA ILE A 25 -21.76 18.97 -26.70
C ILE A 25 -22.73 17.82 -26.43
N GLN A 26 -22.35 16.62 -26.88
CA GLN A 26 -22.85 15.37 -26.29
C GLN A 26 -21.90 14.20 -26.58
N GLU A 27 -20.59 14.41 -26.47
CA GLU A 27 -19.65 13.31 -26.27
C GLU A 27 -19.37 13.20 -24.77
N GLY A 28 -20.16 12.33 -24.13
CA GLY A 28 -19.81 11.78 -22.84
C GLY A 28 -18.39 11.21 -22.91
N SER A 29 -17.68 11.36 -21.80
CA SER A 29 -16.40 10.70 -21.53
C SER A 29 -16.42 9.29 -22.11
N PRO A 30 -15.45 8.86 -22.93
CA PRO A 30 -15.44 7.50 -23.41
C PRO A 30 -15.28 6.60 -22.18
N SER A 31 -16.41 6.00 -21.78
CA SER A 31 -16.47 4.95 -20.78
C SER A 31 -15.43 3.89 -21.16
N GLY A 32 -14.75 3.32 -20.16
CA GLY A 32 -13.60 2.43 -20.30
C GLY A 32 -13.88 1.09 -20.98
N ALA A 33 -14.40 1.13 -22.21
CA ALA A 33 -14.77 -0.01 -23.03
C ALA A 33 -13.99 -0.06 -24.37
N GLN A 34 -13.30 1.02 -24.78
CA GLN A 34 -12.55 1.06 -26.05
C GLN A 34 -11.02 0.94 -25.92
N ALA A 35 -10.50 0.59 -24.73
CA ALA A 35 -9.08 0.24 -24.55
C ALA A 35 -8.90 -1.20 -24.01
N ARG A 36 -9.78 -2.11 -24.43
CA ARG A 36 -9.54 -3.56 -24.30
C ARG A 36 -9.21 -4.11 -25.68
N GLU A 37 -8.07 -3.69 -26.24
CA GLU A 37 -7.32 -4.60 -27.11
C GLU A 37 -6.87 -5.76 -26.22
N THR A 38 -7.75 -6.73 -26.07
CA THR A 38 -7.41 -8.04 -25.57
C THR A 38 -6.35 -8.59 -26.51
N VAL A 39 -5.10 -8.68 -26.03
CA VAL A 39 -4.05 -9.53 -26.61
C VAL A 39 -4.51 -10.98 -26.42
N GLN A 40 -5.57 -11.37 -27.10
CA GLN A 40 -6.16 -12.70 -27.06
C GLN A 40 -5.87 -13.36 -28.40
N GLY A 41 -5.04 -14.39 -28.36
CA GLY A 41 -5.04 -15.43 -29.38
C GLY A 41 -3.69 -15.71 -30.01
N GLU A 42 -3.08 -14.75 -30.70
CA GLU A 42 -2.04 -15.11 -31.68
C GLU A 42 -0.60 -14.73 -31.30
N ASN A 43 -0.38 -13.98 -30.21
CA ASN A 43 0.97 -13.52 -29.84
C ASN A 43 1.19 -13.32 -28.32
N TRP A 44 0.58 -14.16 -27.49
CA TRP A 44 0.80 -14.12 -26.04
C TRP A 44 2.14 -14.78 -25.68
N ASP A 45 3.19 -13.97 -25.65
CA ASP A 45 4.49 -14.34 -25.07
C ASP A 45 4.65 -13.67 -23.69
N PRO A 46 4.65 -14.44 -22.57
CA PRO A 46 4.84 -13.90 -21.23
C PRO A 46 6.14 -13.11 -21.07
N GLN A 47 7.18 -13.43 -21.83
CA GLN A 47 8.44 -12.70 -21.80
C GLN A 47 8.32 -11.32 -22.45
N GLU A 48 7.67 -11.23 -23.61
CA GLU A 48 7.37 -9.95 -24.27
C GLU A 48 6.47 -9.07 -23.39
N VAL A 49 5.37 -9.63 -22.89
CA VAL A 49 4.43 -8.90 -22.03
C VAL A 49 5.15 -8.39 -20.77
N TYR A 50 6.03 -9.19 -20.16
CA TYR A 50 6.83 -8.77 -19.01
C TYR A 50 7.79 -7.62 -19.35
N ARG A 51 8.45 -7.67 -20.52
CA ARG A 51 9.35 -6.60 -20.96
C ARG A 51 8.58 -5.30 -21.20
N ARG A 52 7.40 -5.39 -21.85
CA ARG A 52 6.51 -4.26 -22.09
C ARG A 52 6.00 -3.65 -20.79
N ALA A 53 5.55 -4.48 -19.85
CA ALA A 53 5.10 -4.05 -18.52
C ALA A 53 6.19 -3.24 -17.82
N ARG A 54 7.43 -3.76 -17.79
CA ARG A 54 8.58 -3.03 -17.24
C ARG A 54 8.86 -1.70 -17.94
N LEU A 55 8.87 -1.69 -19.27
CA LEU A 55 9.10 -0.46 -20.04
C LEU A 55 8.06 0.61 -19.73
N LEU A 56 6.79 0.24 -19.57
CA LEU A 56 5.73 1.16 -19.17
C LEU A 56 5.97 1.70 -17.76
N VAL A 57 6.37 0.85 -16.82
CA VAL A 57 6.70 1.25 -15.45
C VAL A 57 7.89 2.21 -15.41
N ASP A 58 8.92 1.95 -16.21
CA ASP A 58 10.12 2.80 -16.31
C ASP A 58 9.78 4.17 -16.92
N LYS A 59 8.79 4.24 -17.82
CA LYS A 59 8.22 5.48 -18.37
C LYS A 59 7.24 6.19 -17.44
N GLY A 60 7.01 5.67 -16.22
CA GLY A 60 6.07 6.23 -15.25
C GLY A 60 4.60 5.89 -15.52
N SER A 61 4.29 5.08 -16.54
CA SER A 61 2.93 4.61 -16.85
C SER A 61 2.51 3.46 -15.94
N LEU A 62 2.45 3.73 -14.62
CA LEU A 62 2.34 2.69 -13.58
C LEU A 62 1.10 1.82 -13.71
N ARG A 63 -0.06 2.42 -13.98
CA ARG A 63 -1.35 1.70 -14.10
C ARG A 63 -1.33 0.72 -15.27
N GLN A 64 -0.88 1.17 -16.44
CA GLN A 64 -0.77 0.30 -17.62
C GLN A 64 0.24 -0.83 -17.40
N GLY A 65 1.37 -0.54 -16.74
CA GLY A 65 2.32 -1.58 -16.35
C GLY A 65 1.73 -2.60 -15.39
N LEU A 66 0.96 -2.14 -14.39
CA LEU A 66 0.24 -2.99 -13.44
C LEU A 66 -0.77 -3.89 -14.16
N ASP A 67 -1.56 -3.34 -15.08
CA ASP A 67 -2.55 -4.11 -15.85
C ASP A 67 -1.88 -5.29 -16.59
N LEU A 68 -0.72 -5.06 -17.21
CA LEU A 68 0.04 -6.14 -17.87
C LEU A 68 0.59 -7.17 -16.89
N PHE A 69 1.05 -6.76 -15.70
CA PHE A 69 1.47 -7.72 -14.67
C PHE A 69 0.30 -8.54 -14.11
N LEU A 70 -0.88 -7.94 -13.96
CA LEU A 70 -2.10 -8.66 -13.57
C LEU A 70 -2.50 -9.68 -14.64
N GLN A 71 -2.47 -9.30 -15.92
CA GLN A 71 -2.71 -10.24 -17.03
C GLN A 71 -1.67 -11.37 -17.05
N LEU A 72 -0.38 -11.07 -16.81
CA LEU A 72 0.66 -12.10 -16.69
C LEU A 72 0.36 -13.11 -15.57
N ARG A 73 -0.07 -12.61 -14.40
CA ARG A 73 -0.44 -13.47 -13.27
C ARG A 73 -1.62 -14.39 -13.61
N GLU A 74 -2.60 -13.89 -14.35
CA GLU A 74 -3.81 -14.62 -14.73
C GLU A 74 -3.57 -15.64 -15.85
N GLN A 75 -3.00 -15.19 -16.97
CA GLN A 75 -2.84 -16.00 -18.18
C GLN A 75 -1.57 -16.86 -18.18
N SER A 76 -0.59 -16.54 -17.34
CA SER A 76 0.68 -17.27 -17.25
C SER A 76 1.16 -17.43 -15.81
N PRO A 77 0.37 -18.10 -14.94
CA PRO A 77 0.60 -18.16 -13.50
C PRO A 77 1.91 -18.86 -13.09
N ARG A 78 2.54 -19.62 -14.00
CA ARG A 78 3.84 -20.28 -13.79
C ARG A 78 5.03 -19.43 -14.24
N TYR A 79 4.79 -18.34 -14.99
CA TYR A 79 5.86 -17.48 -15.47
C TYR A 79 6.34 -16.54 -14.36
N ARG A 80 7.54 -16.84 -13.83
CA ARG A 80 8.22 -16.03 -12.81
C ARG A 80 7.28 -15.52 -11.69
N PRO A 81 6.47 -16.39 -11.06
CA PRO A 81 5.34 -15.98 -10.23
C PRO A 81 5.73 -15.07 -9.07
N LEU A 82 6.89 -15.35 -8.44
CA LEU A 82 7.43 -14.52 -7.37
C LEU A 82 7.81 -13.12 -7.86
N VAL A 83 8.47 -13.01 -9.02
CA VAL A 83 8.90 -11.72 -9.58
C VAL A 83 7.69 -10.90 -10.03
N VAL A 84 6.72 -11.52 -10.71
CA VAL A 84 5.48 -10.87 -11.14
C VAL A 84 4.68 -10.36 -9.94
N GLN A 85 4.48 -11.19 -8.92
CA GLN A 85 3.76 -10.76 -7.71
C GLN A 85 4.49 -9.62 -7.00
N ARG A 86 5.83 -9.61 -6.95
CA ARG A 86 6.59 -8.50 -6.37
C ARG A 86 6.32 -7.18 -7.11
N HIS A 87 6.33 -7.19 -8.44
CA HIS A 87 6.02 -6.00 -9.24
C HIS A 87 4.61 -5.49 -8.94
N ILE A 88 3.62 -6.38 -8.84
CA ILE A 88 2.23 -6.02 -8.50
C ILE A 88 2.18 -5.29 -7.14
N CYS A 89 2.80 -5.86 -6.10
CA CYS A 89 2.84 -5.24 -4.77
C CYS A 89 3.47 -3.84 -4.82
N GLN A 90 4.63 -3.72 -5.46
CA GLN A 90 5.37 -2.45 -5.58
C GLN A 90 4.62 -1.41 -6.41
N LEU A 91 3.86 -1.83 -7.42
CA LEU A 91 3.10 -0.92 -8.28
C LEU A 91 1.88 -0.36 -7.57
N TYR A 92 1.11 -1.19 -6.85
CA TYR A 92 0.02 -0.67 -6.02
C TYR A 92 0.52 0.34 -5.00
N GLU A 93 1.67 0.06 -4.37
CA GLU A 93 2.28 1.02 -3.44
C GLU A 93 2.69 2.33 -4.14
N ARG A 94 3.39 2.25 -5.29
CA ARG A 94 3.81 3.45 -6.04
C ARG A 94 2.63 4.26 -6.60
N ILE A 95 1.51 3.61 -6.87
CA ILE A 95 0.25 4.26 -7.28
C ILE A 95 -0.42 4.97 -6.09
N GLY A 96 -0.09 4.58 -4.86
CA GLY A 96 -0.69 5.10 -3.63
C GLY A 96 -1.94 4.35 -3.18
N ASP A 97 -2.30 3.24 -3.83
CA ASP A 97 -3.37 2.35 -3.36
C ASP A 97 -2.80 1.42 -2.28
N ILE A 98 -2.56 2.00 -1.10
CA ILE A 98 -1.87 1.33 0.01
C ILE A 98 -2.69 0.15 0.54
N SER A 99 -4.02 0.26 0.53
CA SER A 99 -4.91 -0.83 0.91
C SER A 99 -4.72 -2.06 0.02
N LYS A 100 -4.72 -1.88 -1.32
CA LYS A 100 -4.43 -2.96 -2.25
C LYS A 100 -2.99 -3.43 -2.18
N ALA A 101 -2.04 -2.53 -1.97
CA ALA A 101 -0.64 -2.91 -1.80
C ALA A 101 -0.49 -3.90 -0.63
N LEU A 102 -1.04 -3.58 0.55
CA LEU A 102 -0.97 -4.46 1.71
C LEU A 102 -1.66 -5.80 1.48
N GLU A 103 -2.82 -5.83 0.80
CA GLU A 103 -3.51 -7.07 0.43
C GLU A 103 -2.60 -7.97 -0.45
N GLU A 104 -1.97 -7.38 -1.47
CA GLU A 104 -1.08 -8.09 -2.39
C GLU A 104 0.22 -8.54 -1.72
N TYR A 105 0.76 -7.73 -0.80
CA TYR A 105 1.90 -8.08 0.04
C TYR A 105 1.58 -9.24 1.00
N GLU A 106 0.42 -9.23 1.65
CA GLU A 106 -0.04 -10.35 2.50
C GLU A 106 -0.21 -11.64 1.69
N GLY A 107 -0.74 -11.54 0.46
CA GLY A 107 -0.77 -12.63 -0.50
C GLY A 107 0.62 -13.13 -0.87
N PHE A 108 1.56 -12.23 -1.12
CA PHE A 108 2.95 -12.56 -1.44
C PHE A 108 3.62 -13.31 -0.28
N ILE A 109 3.56 -12.81 0.96
CA ILE A 109 4.21 -13.44 2.12
C ILE A 109 3.65 -14.84 2.38
N ARG A 110 2.33 -15.03 2.20
CA ARG A 110 1.70 -16.36 2.34
C ARG A 110 2.16 -17.33 1.25
N ARG A 111 2.29 -16.86 0.01
CA ARG A 111 2.64 -17.71 -1.15
C ARG A 111 4.13 -17.99 -1.28
N PHE A 112 4.97 -17.06 -0.84
CA PHE A 112 6.43 -17.12 -0.96
C PHE A 112 7.11 -16.89 0.40
N PRO A 113 6.86 -17.76 1.41
CA PRO A 113 7.40 -17.55 2.76
C PRO A 113 8.93 -17.62 2.82
N TRP A 114 9.58 -18.21 1.80
CA TRP A 114 11.04 -18.28 1.64
C TRP A 114 11.66 -17.10 0.86
N ALA A 115 10.87 -16.08 0.51
CA ALA A 115 11.39 -14.92 -0.21
C ALA A 115 12.47 -14.21 0.61
N ARG A 116 13.64 -13.96 -0.01
CA ARG A 116 14.80 -13.36 0.67
C ARG A 116 14.51 -11.96 1.23
N ASP A 117 13.62 -11.23 0.59
CA ASP A 117 13.20 -9.88 0.94
C ASP A 117 12.00 -9.83 1.91
N ARG A 118 11.60 -10.98 2.49
CA ARG A 118 10.46 -11.09 3.41
C ARG A 118 10.54 -10.11 4.59
N VAL A 119 11.71 -9.99 5.20
CA VAL A 119 11.91 -9.09 6.36
C VAL A 119 11.68 -7.64 5.95
N GLN A 120 12.32 -7.19 4.87
CA GLN A 120 12.16 -5.83 4.37
C GLN A 120 10.72 -5.55 3.94
N MET A 121 10.05 -6.52 3.32
CA MET A 121 8.63 -6.40 2.95
C MET A 121 7.75 -6.21 4.19
N LEU A 122 7.93 -7.02 5.24
CA LEU A 122 7.15 -6.88 6.48
C LEU A 122 7.41 -5.54 7.20
N MET A 123 8.65 -5.08 7.22
CA MET A 123 8.97 -3.74 7.77
C MET A 123 8.31 -2.62 6.96
N ARG A 124 8.30 -2.73 5.63
CA ARG A 124 7.62 -1.78 4.74
C ARG A 124 6.10 -1.82 4.93
N MET A 125 5.52 -3.00 5.10
CA MET A 125 4.10 -3.19 5.41
C MET A 125 3.74 -2.57 6.76
N ALA A 126 4.59 -2.71 7.78
CA ALA A 126 4.40 -2.06 9.07
C ALA A 126 4.35 -0.53 8.93
N ALA A 127 5.32 0.06 8.24
CA ALA A 127 5.35 1.50 7.98
C ALA A 127 4.13 1.99 7.20
N MET A 128 3.69 1.25 6.17
CA MET A 128 2.48 1.60 5.42
C MET A 128 1.21 1.54 6.28
N ALA A 129 1.06 0.49 7.10
CA ALA A 129 -0.09 0.36 7.99
C ALA A 129 -0.13 1.47 9.04
N GLU A 130 1.03 1.84 9.60
CA GLU A 130 1.14 2.94 10.56
C GLU A 130 0.83 4.29 9.92
N VAL A 131 1.55 4.64 8.85
CA VAL A 131 1.56 6.02 8.31
C VAL A 131 0.33 6.29 7.46
N ALA A 132 -0.02 5.37 6.56
CA ALA A 132 -1.07 5.62 5.57
C ALA A 132 -2.47 5.19 6.06
N LEU A 133 -2.54 4.15 6.88
CA LEU A 133 -3.82 3.61 7.38
C LEU A 133 -4.09 3.97 8.85
N HIS A 134 -3.11 4.50 9.58
CA HIS A 134 -3.20 4.76 11.02
C HIS A 134 -3.61 3.52 11.83
N ASP A 135 -3.30 2.33 11.32
CA ASP A 135 -3.64 1.04 11.93
C ASP A 135 -2.40 0.49 12.64
N LEU A 136 -2.18 1.00 13.85
CA LEU A 136 -1.06 0.59 14.70
C LEU A 136 -1.10 -0.93 14.98
N GLY A 137 -2.29 -1.51 15.18
CA GLY A 137 -2.44 -2.92 15.48
C GLY A 137 -1.98 -3.81 14.32
N ARG A 138 -2.33 -3.45 13.09
CA ARG A 138 -1.84 -4.12 11.89
C ARG A 138 -0.34 -3.90 11.68
N ALA A 139 0.16 -2.68 11.92
CA ALA A 139 1.58 -2.39 11.84
C ALA A 139 2.40 -3.28 12.81
N TRP A 140 1.96 -3.38 14.06
CA TRP A 140 2.59 -4.23 15.07
C TRP A 140 2.58 -5.71 14.68
N ARG A 141 1.43 -6.23 14.20
CA ARG A 141 1.34 -7.61 13.72
C ARG A 141 2.36 -7.93 12.64
N TYR A 142 2.64 -7.01 11.72
CA TYR A 142 3.66 -7.24 10.69
C TYR A 142 5.08 -7.31 11.25
N LEU A 143 5.43 -6.48 12.24
CA LEU A 143 6.73 -6.57 12.90
C LEU A 143 6.87 -7.87 13.72
N GLU A 144 5.79 -8.35 14.34
CA GLU A 144 5.78 -9.62 15.09
C GLU A 144 5.90 -10.85 14.18
N MET A 145 5.56 -10.73 12.90
CA MET A 145 5.77 -11.81 11.91
C MET A 145 7.24 -11.98 11.50
N ILE A 146 8.14 -11.10 11.95
CA ILE A 146 9.57 -11.15 11.69
C ILE A 146 10.27 -11.85 12.86
N PRO A 147 10.76 -13.09 12.69
CA PRO A 147 11.63 -13.70 13.68
C PRO A 147 12.92 -12.90 13.78
N GLU A 148 13.31 -12.51 15.00
CA GLU A 148 14.45 -11.63 15.22
C GLU A 148 15.77 -12.22 14.70
N ASP A 149 15.95 -13.54 14.79
CA ASP A 149 17.11 -14.27 14.25
C ASP A 149 17.21 -14.26 12.72
N LYS A 150 16.16 -13.80 12.03
CA LYS A 150 16.11 -13.64 10.58
C LYS A 150 16.32 -12.20 10.13
N VAL A 151 16.39 -11.24 11.05
CA VAL A 151 16.65 -9.84 10.72
C VAL A 151 18.10 -9.68 10.26
N PRO A 152 18.36 -9.19 9.05
CA PRO A 152 19.73 -8.94 8.61
C PRO A 152 20.42 -7.93 9.54
N PRO A 153 21.73 -8.07 9.81
CA PRO A 153 22.43 -7.17 10.74
C PRO A 153 22.27 -5.68 10.41
N GLY A 154 22.21 -5.32 9.12
CA GLY A 154 22.00 -3.94 8.67
C GLY A 154 20.58 -3.40 8.93
N ASP A 155 19.61 -4.27 9.16
CA ASP A 155 18.20 -3.91 9.39
C ASP A 155 17.79 -4.02 10.87
N MET A 156 18.66 -4.52 11.74
CA MET A 156 18.34 -4.71 13.17
C MET A 156 18.04 -3.38 13.86
N ALA A 157 18.85 -2.35 13.61
CA ALA A 157 18.62 -1.03 14.22
C ALA A 157 17.26 -0.41 13.80
N PRO A 158 16.89 -0.34 12.50
CA PRO A 158 15.56 0.06 12.09
C PRO A 158 14.43 -0.84 12.64
N TYR A 159 14.64 -2.16 12.74
CA TYR A 159 13.67 -3.09 13.30
C TYR A 159 13.36 -2.79 14.77
N LEU A 160 14.39 -2.67 15.60
CA LEU A 160 14.25 -2.33 17.03
C LEU A 160 13.60 -0.96 17.22
N PHE A 161 14.00 0.03 16.41
CA PHE A 161 13.42 1.37 16.47
C PHE A 161 11.92 1.35 16.15
N ASN A 162 11.52 0.68 15.06
CA ASN A 162 10.12 0.58 14.64
C ASN A 162 9.27 -0.12 15.69
N LYS A 163 9.80 -1.16 16.36
CA LYS A 163 9.09 -1.83 17.45
C LYS A 163 8.87 -0.90 18.65
N GLY A 164 9.93 -0.26 19.14
CA GLY A 164 9.82 0.70 20.26
C GLY A 164 8.85 1.83 19.94
N TYR A 165 8.95 2.39 18.74
CA TYR A 165 8.11 3.50 18.29
C TYR A 165 6.62 3.13 18.15
N LEU A 166 6.30 1.96 17.59
CA LEU A 166 4.92 1.50 17.54
C LEU A 166 4.32 1.24 18.93
N LEU A 167 5.09 0.64 19.84
CA LEU A 167 4.65 0.41 21.22
C LEU A 167 4.40 1.72 21.94
N GLU A 168 5.28 2.70 21.76
CA GLU A 168 5.09 4.04 22.30
C GLU A 168 3.81 4.70 21.76
N LYS A 169 3.57 4.64 20.45
CA LYS A 169 2.35 5.15 19.82
C LYS A 169 1.08 4.45 20.32
N MET A 170 1.19 3.18 20.72
CA MET A 170 0.10 2.43 21.37
C MET A 170 -0.07 2.76 22.86
N GLY A 171 0.76 3.63 23.43
CA GLY A 171 0.75 3.98 24.86
C GLY A 171 1.46 2.96 25.76
N LYS A 172 2.09 1.93 25.18
CA LYS A 172 2.83 0.87 25.91
C LYS A 172 4.26 1.33 26.16
N LYS A 173 4.41 2.38 26.97
CA LYS A 173 5.68 3.08 27.20
C LYS A 173 6.76 2.17 27.80
N ASP A 174 6.41 1.37 28.79
CA ASP A 174 7.35 0.44 29.45
C ASP A 174 7.95 -0.55 28.44
N GLU A 175 7.11 -1.15 27.59
CA GLU A 175 7.56 -2.06 26.54
C GLU A 175 8.43 -1.33 25.48
N ALA A 176 8.09 -0.09 25.15
CA ALA A 176 8.86 0.73 24.20
C ALA A 176 10.27 1.05 24.72
N VAL A 177 10.39 1.36 26.01
CA VAL A 177 11.67 1.65 26.69
C VAL A 177 12.64 0.48 26.54
N GLU A 178 12.18 -0.76 26.64
CA GLU A 178 13.04 -1.94 26.48
C GLU A 178 13.67 -2.01 25.08
N TYR A 179 12.90 -1.78 24.02
CA TYR A 179 13.44 -1.76 22.65
C TYR A 179 14.39 -0.59 22.41
N TYR A 180 14.06 0.60 22.93
CA TYR A 180 14.95 1.76 22.79
C TYR A 180 16.25 1.59 23.57
N ARG A 181 16.20 0.99 24.77
CA ARG A 181 17.40 0.71 25.56
C ARG A 181 18.34 -0.22 24.82
N ARG A 182 17.82 -1.36 24.32
CA ARG A 182 18.58 -2.29 23.48
C ARG A 182 19.18 -1.60 22.26
N LEU A 183 18.41 -0.76 21.59
CA LEU A 183 18.90 -0.05 20.40
C LEU A 183 20.05 0.92 20.71
N VAL A 184 20.00 1.62 21.85
CA VAL A 184 21.09 2.50 22.31
C VAL A 184 22.31 1.69 22.75
N GLU A 185 22.13 0.54 23.38
CA GLU A 185 23.23 -0.32 23.85
C GLU A 185 23.94 -1.03 22.70
N GLU A 186 23.17 -1.64 21.78
CA GLU A 186 23.68 -2.49 20.71
C GLU A 186 24.07 -1.68 19.45
N TYR A 187 23.37 -0.57 19.16
CA TYR A 187 23.57 0.23 17.93
C TYR A 187 23.65 1.75 18.17
N PRO A 188 24.49 2.22 19.11
CA PRO A 188 24.52 3.62 19.54
C PRO A 188 24.85 4.63 18.43
N GLN A 189 25.59 4.20 17.39
CA GLN A 189 26.08 5.08 16.32
C GLN A 189 25.16 5.10 15.09
N THR A 190 24.01 4.43 15.15
CA THR A 190 23.01 4.46 14.08
C THR A 190 22.07 5.63 14.26
N VAL A 191 21.47 6.12 13.18
CA VAL A 191 20.41 7.15 13.23
C VAL A 191 19.31 6.74 14.22
N GLY A 192 18.87 5.47 14.16
CA GLY A 192 17.90 4.92 15.11
C GLY A 192 18.38 4.96 16.57
N GLY A 193 19.65 4.65 16.84
CA GLY A 193 20.25 4.75 18.18
C GLY A 193 20.21 6.17 18.74
N PHE A 194 20.55 7.19 17.92
CA PHE A 194 20.44 8.59 18.32
C PHE A 194 18.99 8.97 18.66
N TRP A 195 18.03 8.63 17.80
CA TRP A 195 16.61 8.93 18.07
C TRP A 195 16.08 8.19 19.29
N ALA A 196 16.45 6.91 19.48
CA ALA A 196 16.05 6.12 20.63
C ALA A 196 16.56 6.71 21.95
N LYS A 197 17.77 7.27 21.96
CA LYS A 197 18.31 7.96 23.13
C LYS A 197 17.45 9.18 23.53
N GLU A 198 17.01 9.98 22.56
CA GLU A 198 16.13 11.10 22.81
C GLU A 198 14.75 10.63 23.31
N ARG A 199 14.15 9.61 22.68
CA ARG A 199 12.88 9.02 23.15
C ARG A 199 12.97 8.51 24.59
N LEU A 200 14.05 7.81 24.96
CA LEU A 200 14.26 7.30 26.33
C LEU A 200 14.30 8.42 27.36
N LYS A 201 15.00 9.52 27.04
CA LYS A 201 15.08 10.67 27.93
C LYS A 201 13.69 11.26 28.16
N GLU A 202 12.91 11.43 27.11
CA GLU A 202 11.55 11.96 27.23
C GLU A 202 10.62 11.03 28.02
N LEU A 203 10.67 9.73 27.75
CA LEU A 203 9.80 8.75 28.41
C LEU A 203 10.11 8.62 29.91
N THR A 204 11.39 8.59 30.29
CA THR A 204 11.81 8.44 31.69
C THR A 204 11.67 9.72 32.50
N GLN A 205 11.90 10.90 31.90
CA GLN A 205 11.68 12.18 32.59
C GLN A 205 10.20 12.42 32.93
N ASN A 206 9.28 12.00 32.06
CA ASN A 206 7.84 12.12 32.28
C ASN A 206 7.31 11.19 33.38
N GLU A 207 7.97 10.04 33.62
CA GLU A 207 7.63 9.16 34.74
C GLU A 207 7.97 9.81 36.09
N VAL A 208 9.13 10.48 36.17
CA VAL A 208 9.59 11.14 37.41
C VAL A 208 8.67 12.30 37.78
N SER A 209 8.23 13.12 36.81
CA SER A 209 7.30 14.23 37.06
C SER A 209 5.86 13.77 37.32
N GLY A 210 5.38 12.73 36.63
CA GLY A 210 4.03 12.17 36.85
C GLY A 210 3.88 11.38 38.16
N GLY A 211 4.97 10.88 38.74
CA GLY A 211 4.99 10.24 40.06
C GLY A 211 4.91 11.23 41.22
N GLN A 212 5.49 12.43 41.08
CA GLN A 212 5.45 13.47 42.12
C GLN A 212 4.07 14.10 42.29
N GLU A 213 3.25 14.19 41.24
CA GLU A 213 1.88 14.74 41.35
C GLU A 213 0.89 13.77 42.03
N ARG A 214 1.10 12.46 41.93
CA ARG A 214 0.17 11.46 42.51
C ARG A 214 0.33 11.27 44.02
N ASP A 215 1.42 11.74 44.62
CA ASP A 215 1.74 11.54 46.04
C ASP A 215 1.34 12.72 46.95
N THR A 216 0.69 13.75 46.39
CA THR A 216 0.25 14.94 47.16
C THR A 216 -1.24 14.94 47.54
N GLY A 217 -1.97 13.88 47.21
CA GLY A 217 -3.38 13.68 47.62
C GLY A 217 -3.51 12.80 48.86
N ARG A 218 -3.20 13.34 50.04
CA ARG A 218 -3.64 12.80 51.34
C ARG A 218 -4.60 13.77 52.02
#